data_AF-A0A2N5YYP6-F1
#
_entry.id   AF-A0A2N5YYP6-F1
#
_cell.length_a   1.000
_cell.length_b   1.000
_cell.length_c   1.000
_cell.angle_alpha   90.00
_cell.angle_beta   90.00
_cell.angle_gamma   90.00
#
_symmetry.space_group_name_H-M   'P 1'
#
loop_
_entity.id
_entity.type
_entity.pdbx_description
1 polymer ?
#
loop_
_entity_poly.entity_id
_entity_poly.type
_entity_poly.pdbx_seq_one_letter_code
_entity_poly.pdbx_strand_id
1 'polypeptide(L)'
;MKTLYPLKKKRIIRNGLSIGLLVTLLLFVNLSVMSQVVPVIIPDGGVEIDGDLESNNPTDGAGDWFEGLPGTGDFIFNNDGTPIDPLMSHIYVDPYDSNTDLIFQASKFNEDPNSWSWTSGKASGKSDINNVMFHMASDASNDMWLFLGSDRMTTNGTSYIDFEFLQNAVVRDPVSGFVSDGPHGGRTLNDLIVSVQYDNGGSAPTIMFYLWSQVGTDYKYVEQVIPAGAALAFTN
;
A
#
# COMPACT_ATOMS: atom_id res chain seq x y z
N MET A 1 58.32 -46.20 -42.39
CA MET A 1 57.47 -47.39 -42.12
C MET A 1 57.68 -47.81 -40.68
N LYS A 2 56.70 -47.54 -39.80
CA LYS A 2 56.29 -48.32 -38.60
C LYS A 2 55.54 -47.40 -37.64
N THR A 3 54.24 -47.37 -37.84
CA THR A 3 53.24 -47.08 -36.80
C THR A 3 53.29 -48.22 -35.78
N LEU A 4 53.26 -47.91 -34.48
CA LEU A 4 52.83 -48.80 -33.39
C LEU A 4 52.63 -47.94 -32.11
N TYR A 5 51.37 -47.61 -31.79
CA TYR A 5 50.94 -47.34 -30.40
C TYR A 5 50.91 -48.69 -29.66
N PRO A 6 51.09 -48.79 -28.31
CA PRO A 6 49.92 -48.61 -27.43
C PRO A 6 50.17 -48.36 -25.91
N LEU A 7 49.04 -48.33 -25.18
CA LEU A 7 48.79 -48.69 -23.77
C LEU A 7 48.75 -47.59 -22.68
N LYS A 8 47.51 -47.26 -22.32
CA LYS A 8 47.07 -46.73 -21.02
C LYS A 8 47.62 -47.57 -19.84
N LYS A 9 48.20 -46.90 -18.83
CA LYS A 9 48.22 -47.41 -17.45
C LYS A 9 47.18 -46.64 -16.61
N LYS A 10 46.26 -47.39 -16.02
CA LYS A 10 45.19 -46.93 -15.12
C LYS A 10 45.68 -47.02 -13.66
N ARG A 11 45.40 -45.94 -12.89
CA ARG A 11 45.02 -45.93 -11.44
C ARG A 11 46.19 -46.22 -10.45
N ILE A 12 46.37 -45.63 -9.26
CA ILE A 12 45.48 -45.18 -8.16
C ILE A 12 46.23 -44.13 -7.28
N ILE A 13 45.58 -42.97 -7.04
CA ILE A 13 45.31 -42.24 -5.78
C ILE A 13 46.35 -42.31 -4.62
N ARG A 14 46.84 -41.13 -4.15
CA ARG A 14 46.51 -40.53 -2.82
C ARG A 14 47.34 -39.28 -2.46
N ASN A 15 46.57 -38.25 -2.08
CA ASN A 15 46.83 -37.26 -1.04
C ASN A 15 47.83 -36.13 -1.32
N GLY A 16 47.26 -35.00 -1.75
CA GLY A 16 47.86 -33.67 -1.61
C GLY A 16 46.75 -32.65 -1.53
N LEU A 17 46.10 -32.59 -0.35
CA LEU A 17 45.12 -31.58 0.01
C LEU A 17 45.81 -30.20 -0.09
N SER A 18 45.74 -29.57 -1.27
CA SER A 18 46.25 -28.21 -1.48
C SER A 18 45.04 -27.29 -1.48
N ILE A 19 44.86 -26.71 -0.31
CA ILE A 19 43.90 -25.70 0.09
C ILE A 19 43.98 -24.53 -0.90
N GLY A 20 43.13 -24.56 -1.92
CA GLY A 20 42.78 -23.43 -2.76
C GLY A 20 41.35 -23.05 -2.47
N LEU A 21 41.11 -22.59 -1.24
CA LEU A 21 39.83 -22.09 -0.76
C LEU A 21 39.51 -20.79 -1.51
N LEU A 22 38.98 -20.89 -2.73
CA LEU A 22 38.32 -19.77 -3.38
C LEU A 22 36.94 -19.65 -2.71
N VAL A 23 36.92 -18.99 -1.54
CA VAL A 23 35.71 -18.52 -0.90
C VAL A 23 35.08 -17.52 -1.88
N THR A 24 34.09 -17.97 -2.64
CA THR A 24 33.09 -17.07 -3.22
C THR A 24 32.39 -16.40 -2.04
N LEU A 25 32.87 -15.21 -1.70
CA LEU A 25 32.22 -14.29 -0.78
C LEU A 25 30.87 -13.93 -1.40
N LEU A 26 29.81 -14.61 -0.96
CA LEU A 26 28.44 -14.13 -1.11
C LEU A 26 28.35 -12.83 -0.32
N LEU A 27 28.65 -11.71 -1.00
CA LEU A 27 28.19 -10.40 -0.57
C LEU A 27 26.66 -10.44 -0.66
N PHE A 28 26.02 -10.83 0.43
CA PHE A 28 24.67 -10.35 0.71
C PHE A 28 24.80 -8.84 0.85
N VAL A 29 24.56 -8.13 -0.25
CA VAL A 29 24.24 -6.71 -0.16
C VAL A 29 22.90 -6.68 0.55
N ASN A 30 22.92 -6.49 1.87
CA ASN A 30 21.75 -5.99 2.57
C ASN A 30 21.54 -4.59 2.01
N LEU A 31 20.68 -4.46 1.01
CA LEU A 31 20.05 -3.19 0.71
C LEU A 31 19.17 -2.92 1.92
N SER A 32 19.73 -2.30 2.96
CA SER A 32 18.92 -1.59 3.94
C SER A 32 18.18 -0.52 3.15
N VAL A 33 16.88 -0.71 2.98
CA VAL A 33 16.01 0.37 2.52
C VAL A 33 16.21 1.49 3.53
N MET A 34 16.78 2.61 3.10
CA MET A 34 16.87 3.79 3.96
C MET A 34 15.42 4.15 4.28
N SER A 35 15.08 4.34 5.55
CA SER A 35 13.79 4.95 5.90
C SER A 35 13.64 6.22 5.06
N GLN A 36 12.53 6.32 4.35
CA GLN A 36 12.23 7.50 3.58
C GLN A 36 11.34 8.40 4.41
N VAL A 37 11.89 9.52 4.84
CA VAL A 37 11.14 10.56 5.53
C VAL A 37 10.54 11.51 4.51
N VAL A 38 9.22 11.62 4.49
CA VAL A 38 8.50 12.63 3.73
C VAL A 38 8.52 13.94 4.54
N PRO A 39 9.08 15.04 4.03
CA PRO A 39 9.39 16.23 4.82
C PRO A 39 8.19 17.17 4.99
N VAL A 40 7.10 16.64 5.54
CA VAL A 40 5.92 17.45 5.90
C VAL A 40 6.18 18.30 7.14
N ILE A 41 5.40 19.37 7.31
CA ILE A 41 5.54 20.29 8.45
C ILE A 41 4.96 19.66 9.72
N ILE A 42 3.87 18.91 9.60
CA ILE A 42 3.19 18.24 10.71
C ILE A 42 2.97 16.79 10.27
N PRO A 43 3.38 15.79 11.06
CA PRO A 43 4.16 15.90 12.31
C PRO A 43 5.56 16.51 12.12
N ASP A 44 6.10 17.16 13.17
CA ASP A 44 7.50 17.61 13.20
C ASP A 44 8.44 16.40 12.99
N GLY A 45 9.50 16.60 12.21
CA GLY A 45 10.39 15.51 11.79
C GLY A 45 9.92 14.78 10.52
N GLY A 46 8.77 15.14 9.94
CA GLY A 46 8.22 14.51 8.76
C GLY A 46 7.54 13.17 9.07
N VAL A 47 7.22 12.38 8.05
CA VAL A 47 6.59 11.06 8.20
C VAL A 47 7.47 9.99 7.57
N GLU A 48 7.85 8.98 8.34
CA GLU A 48 8.60 7.82 7.86
C GLU A 48 7.73 6.87 7.03
N ILE A 49 8.33 6.24 6.02
CA ILE A 49 7.76 5.12 5.26
C ILE A 49 8.80 4.00 5.28
N ASP A 50 8.77 3.17 6.32
CA ASP A 50 9.91 2.28 6.64
C ASP A 50 9.54 0.85 7.05
N GLY A 51 8.27 0.57 7.37
CA GLY A 51 7.87 -0.79 7.74
C GLY A 51 7.26 -0.90 9.13
N ASP A 52 7.48 0.10 9.98
CA ASP A 52 6.84 0.17 11.29
C ASP A 52 5.86 1.34 11.36
N LEU A 53 5.47 1.69 12.58
CA LEU A 53 4.43 2.69 12.86
C LEU A 53 4.86 3.64 13.99
N GLU A 54 6.11 3.53 14.47
CA GLU A 54 6.57 4.15 15.71
C GLU A 54 7.51 5.32 15.42
N SER A 55 7.11 6.53 15.79
CA SER A 55 7.97 7.72 15.65
C SER A 55 9.32 7.53 16.35
N ASN A 56 10.37 8.18 15.85
CA ASN A 56 11.74 8.11 16.35
C ASN A 56 12.41 6.72 16.21
N ASN A 57 11.86 5.85 15.36
CA ASN A 57 12.42 4.54 15.08
C ASN A 57 12.09 4.13 13.63
N PRO A 58 13.07 3.66 12.84
CA PRO A 58 14.48 3.51 13.15
C PRO A 58 15.26 4.83 13.08
N THR A 59 14.64 5.94 12.66
CA THR A 59 15.30 7.24 12.53
C THR A 59 15.00 8.13 13.74
N ASP A 60 16.02 8.44 14.53
CA ASP A 60 15.90 9.39 15.63
C ASP A 60 15.47 10.78 15.12
N GLY A 61 14.40 11.33 15.69
CA GLY A 61 13.86 12.63 15.34
C GLY A 61 12.91 12.67 14.14
N ALA A 62 12.57 11.52 13.53
CA ALA A 62 11.55 11.45 12.48
C ALA A 62 10.18 11.07 13.04
N GLY A 63 9.13 11.62 12.47
CA GLY A 63 7.76 11.34 12.90
C GLY A 63 7.13 10.15 12.17
N ASP A 64 6.06 9.59 12.73
CA ASP A 64 5.36 8.44 12.15
C ASP A 64 3.89 8.38 12.59
N TRP A 65 3.20 7.27 12.28
CA TRP A 65 1.80 7.03 12.60
C TRP A 65 1.49 7.16 14.09
N PHE A 66 2.32 6.61 14.98
CA PHE A 66 2.06 6.56 16.42
C PHE A 66 3.26 6.99 17.26
N GLU A 67 2.97 7.39 18.51
CA GLU A 67 3.98 7.72 19.51
C GLU A 67 4.88 6.51 19.81
N GLY A 68 6.13 6.61 19.35
CA GLY A 68 7.17 5.60 19.52
C GLY A 68 8.15 5.91 20.64
N LEU A 69 9.45 5.78 20.34
CA LEU A 69 10.52 5.99 21.30
C LEU A 69 10.66 7.48 21.69
N PRO A 70 11.23 7.80 22.88
CA PRO A 70 11.52 9.18 23.24
C PRO A 70 12.46 9.83 22.23
N GLY A 71 12.06 10.96 21.66
CA GLY A 71 12.84 11.69 20.66
C GLY A 71 12.18 13.02 20.31
N THR A 72 12.56 13.58 19.15
CA THR A 72 12.06 14.87 18.67
C THR A 72 11.08 14.77 17.50
N GLY A 73 10.91 13.58 16.93
CA GLY A 73 9.89 13.30 15.92
C GLY A 73 8.53 13.17 16.58
N ASP A 74 7.54 13.84 16.00
CA ASP A 74 6.15 13.82 16.44
C ASP A 74 5.40 12.63 15.83
N PHE A 75 4.10 12.51 16.12
CA PHE A 75 3.28 11.39 15.65
C PHE A 75 1.90 11.85 15.21
N ILE A 76 1.27 11.07 14.33
CA ILE A 76 -0.04 11.38 13.74
C ILE A 76 -1.18 11.03 14.71
N PHE A 77 -1.06 9.93 15.44
CA PHE A 77 -2.04 9.41 16.38
C PHE A 77 -1.41 9.14 17.75
N ASN A 78 -2.14 9.46 18.81
CA ASN A 78 -1.81 8.92 20.14
C ASN A 78 -1.93 7.40 20.12
N ASN A 79 -1.25 6.72 21.05
CA ASN A 79 -1.28 5.25 21.18
C ASN A 79 -2.67 4.66 21.49
N ASP A 80 -3.66 5.49 21.84
CA ASP A 80 -5.07 5.08 21.96
C ASP A 80 -5.89 5.21 20.66
N GLY A 81 -5.24 5.60 19.56
CA GLY A 81 -5.84 5.81 18.23
C GLY A 81 -6.47 7.18 18.04
N THR A 82 -6.42 8.09 19.03
CA THR A 82 -6.94 9.44 18.85
C THR A 82 -5.99 10.29 17.98
N PRO A 83 -6.49 10.97 16.93
CA PRO A 83 -5.64 11.80 16.08
C PRO A 83 -5.17 13.06 16.80
N ILE A 84 -3.93 13.46 16.54
CA ILE A 84 -3.42 14.78 16.97
C ILE A 84 -4.16 15.91 16.25
N ASP A 85 -4.38 15.74 14.93
CA ASP A 85 -5.25 16.62 14.14
C ASP A 85 -6.45 15.84 13.58
N PRO A 86 -7.64 15.93 14.21
CA PRO A 86 -8.84 15.20 13.77
C PRO A 86 -9.46 15.74 12.47
N LEU A 87 -8.95 16.82 11.88
CA LEU A 87 -9.39 17.31 10.57
C LEU A 87 -8.57 16.69 9.44
N MET A 88 -7.30 16.39 9.71
CA MET A 88 -6.34 15.92 8.72
C MET A 88 -6.06 14.42 8.83
N SER A 89 -6.38 13.81 9.97
CA SER A 89 -6.02 12.43 10.28
C SER A 89 -7.21 11.64 10.80
N HIS A 90 -7.40 10.44 10.25
CA HIS A 90 -8.39 9.51 10.77
C HIS A 90 -7.87 8.09 10.74
N ILE A 91 -8.28 7.33 11.75
CA ILE A 91 -8.16 5.88 11.81
C ILE A 91 -9.56 5.27 11.98
N TYR A 92 -9.84 4.24 11.19
CA TYR A 92 -11.03 3.41 11.29
C TYR A 92 -10.60 2.00 11.63
N VAL A 93 -11.25 1.43 12.66
CA VAL A 93 -11.01 0.07 13.11
C VAL A 93 -12.29 -0.74 13.00
N ASP A 94 -12.20 -1.90 12.35
CA ASP A 94 -13.30 -2.85 12.14
C ASP A 94 -12.84 -4.27 12.49
N PRO A 95 -13.58 -5.10 13.22
CA PRO A 95 -13.11 -6.45 13.54
C PRO A 95 -13.00 -7.35 12.30
N TYR A 96 -11.88 -8.06 12.15
CA TYR A 96 -11.81 -9.18 11.21
C TYR A 96 -12.81 -10.29 11.57
N ASP A 97 -13.18 -11.08 10.55
CA ASP A 97 -13.97 -12.31 10.68
C ASP A 97 -15.30 -12.10 11.43
N SER A 98 -15.98 -10.98 11.15
CA SER A 98 -17.26 -10.68 11.77
C SER A 98 -18.42 -11.08 10.85
N ASN A 99 -19.39 -11.82 11.40
CA ASN A 99 -20.60 -12.17 10.64
C ASN A 99 -21.58 -10.99 10.50
N THR A 100 -21.24 -9.85 11.10
CA THR A 100 -22.04 -8.62 11.08
C THR A 100 -21.47 -7.56 10.16
N ASP A 101 -20.37 -7.84 9.46
CA ASP A 101 -19.76 -6.89 8.53
C ASP A 101 -20.75 -6.49 7.45
N LEU A 102 -20.53 -5.31 6.89
CA LEU A 102 -21.31 -4.81 5.77
C LEU A 102 -20.48 -4.97 4.50
N ILE A 103 -20.87 -5.93 3.67
CA ILE A 103 -20.14 -6.29 2.46
C ILE A 103 -20.92 -5.88 1.22
N PHE A 104 -20.20 -5.42 0.19
CA PHE A 104 -20.78 -5.16 -1.12
C PHE A 104 -21.31 -6.48 -1.73
N GLN A 105 -22.54 -6.43 -2.23
CA GLN A 105 -23.18 -7.53 -2.97
C GLN A 105 -23.22 -7.22 -4.47
N ALA A 106 -23.42 -5.94 -4.81
CA ALA A 106 -23.29 -5.36 -6.14
C ALA A 106 -22.93 -3.86 -5.97
N SER A 107 -22.51 -3.11 -6.98
CA SER A 107 -22.01 -3.59 -8.25
C SER A 107 -20.48 -3.49 -8.26
N LYS A 108 -19.87 -2.90 -9.29
CA LYS A 108 -18.41 -2.71 -9.40
C LYS A 108 -18.03 -1.26 -9.06
N PHE A 109 -16.80 -1.06 -8.60
CA PHE A 109 -16.25 0.27 -8.25
C PHE A 109 -16.40 1.31 -9.39
N ASN A 110 -16.35 0.83 -10.63
CA ASN A 110 -16.42 1.63 -11.86
C ASN A 110 -17.84 1.83 -12.40
N GLU A 111 -18.86 1.43 -11.66
CA GLU A 111 -20.27 1.64 -12.01
C GLU A 111 -20.89 2.73 -11.13
N ASP A 112 -22.09 3.18 -11.52
CA ASP A 112 -22.84 4.20 -10.80
C ASP A 112 -23.11 3.73 -9.35
N PRO A 113 -22.65 4.46 -8.32
CA PRO A 113 -22.89 4.09 -6.93
C PRO A 113 -24.37 3.91 -6.57
N ASN A 114 -25.31 4.54 -7.29
CA ASN A 114 -26.75 4.34 -7.08
C ASN A 114 -27.23 2.92 -7.45
N SER A 115 -26.40 2.13 -8.14
CA SER A 115 -26.64 0.71 -8.42
C SER A 115 -25.98 -0.23 -7.42
N TRP A 116 -25.21 0.31 -6.47
CA TRP A 116 -24.55 -0.50 -5.46
C TRP A 116 -25.53 -0.97 -4.40
N SER A 117 -25.28 -2.17 -3.89
CA SER A 117 -26.02 -2.81 -2.82
C SER A 117 -25.05 -3.51 -1.87
N TRP A 118 -25.50 -3.66 -0.63
CA TRP A 118 -24.73 -4.28 0.43
C TRP A 118 -25.60 -5.28 1.18
N THR A 119 -24.95 -6.20 1.89
CA THR A 119 -25.60 -7.12 2.82
C THR A 119 -24.78 -7.21 4.10
N SER A 120 -25.41 -7.64 5.18
CA SER A 120 -24.65 -8.09 6.34
C SER A 120 -24.11 -9.50 6.08
N GLY A 121 -22.86 -9.75 6.45
CA GLY A 121 -22.22 -11.05 6.35
C GLY A 121 -20.71 -10.94 6.35
N LYS A 122 -20.05 -12.06 6.62
CA LYS A 122 -18.59 -12.13 6.71
C LYS A 122 -17.90 -11.82 5.38
N ALA A 123 -16.91 -10.92 5.40
CA ALA A 123 -16.05 -10.65 4.26
C ALA A 123 -15.10 -11.83 3.95
N SER A 124 -14.64 -11.95 2.70
CA SER A 124 -13.55 -12.87 2.39
C SER A 124 -12.24 -12.31 2.96
N GLY A 125 -11.35 -13.13 3.52
CA GLY A 125 -10.17 -12.63 4.25
C GLY A 125 -9.23 -11.68 3.49
N LYS A 126 -9.20 -11.70 2.16
CA LYS A 126 -8.39 -10.76 1.34
C LYS A 126 -9.07 -9.40 1.11
N SER A 127 -10.32 -9.26 1.54
CA SER A 127 -11.18 -8.08 1.44
C SER A 127 -11.81 -7.75 2.80
N ASP A 128 -11.28 -8.35 3.86
CA ASP A 128 -11.63 -8.13 5.24
C ASP A 128 -10.54 -7.23 5.82
N ILE A 129 -10.92 -6.05 6.29
CA ILE A 129 -10.02 -4.93 6.63
C ILE A 129 -10.21 -4.63 8.10
N ASN A 130 -9.12 -4.56 8.87
CA ASN A 130 -9.16 -4.26 10.30
C ASN A 130 -8.81 -2.82 10.59
N ASN A 131 -7.78 -2.29 9.94
CA ASN A 131 -7.35 -0.90 10.11
C ASN A 131 -7.30 -0.19 8.77
N VAL A 132 -7.82 1.03 8.75
CA VAL A 132 -7.60 2.00 7.67
C VAL A 132 -7.20 3.32 8.33
N MET A 133 -6.09 3.88 7.87
CA MET A 133 -5.54 5.14 8.35
C MET A 133 -5.30 6.06 7.18
N PHE A 134 -5.57 7.35 7.37
CA PHE A 134 -5.08 8.36 6.46
C PHE A 134 -4.60 9.59 7.22
N HIS A 135 -3.66 10.29 6.61
CA HIS A 135 -3.19 11.60 7.04
C HIS A 135 -2.91 12.48 5.82
N MET A 136 -3.29 13.75 5.90
CA MET A 136 -2.94 14.76 4.91
C MET A 136 -2.06 15.82 5.57
N ALA A 137 -0.97 16.18 4.90
CA ALA A 137 -0.11 17.25 5.38
C ALA A 137 0.51 18.01 4.21
N SER A 138 1.06 19.19 4.51
CA SER A 138 1.80 19.98 3.53
C SER A 138 3.26 20.06 3.92
N ASP A 139 4.14 20.15 2.93
CA ASP A 139 5.55 20.46 3.13
C ASP A 139 5.82 21.97 3.11
N ALA A 140 7.09 22.34 3.30
CA ALA A 140 7.53 23.73 3.29
C ALA A 140 7.37 24.45 1.92
N SER A 141 7.19 23.69 0.83
CA SER A 141 6.91 24.21 -0.51
C SER A 141 5.41 24.38 -0.78
N ASN A 142 4.57 24.02 0.20
CA ASN A 142 3.11 24.00 0.11
C ASN A 142 2.58 22.94 -0.89
N ASP A 143 3.36 21.87 -1.13
CA ASP A 143 2.87 20.67 -1.79
C ASP A 143 2.10 19.80 -0.78
N MET A 144 0.99 19.20 -1.22
CA MET A 144 0.15 18.36 -0.37
C MET A 144 0.53 16.90 -0.51
N TRP A 145 0.67 16.24 0.64
CA TRP A 145 1.01 14.84 0.79
C TRP A 145 -0.17 14.09 1.40
N LEU A 146 -0.41 12.89 0.86
CA LEU A 146 -1.42 11.96 1.35
C LEU A 146 -0.71 10.69 1.79
N PHE A 147 -0.90 10.33 3.05
CA PHE A 147 -0.41 9.12 3.67
C PHE A 147 -1.59 8.18 3.86
N LEU A 148 -1.42 6.91 3.47
CA LEU A 148 -2.45 5.89 3.53
C LEU A 148 -1.86 4.65 4.21
N GLY A 149 -2.57 4.13 5.21
CA GLY A 149 -2.27 2.87 5.87
C GLY A 149 -3.49 1.97 5.82
N SER A 150 -3.31 0.70 5.52
CA SER A 150 -4.41 -0.27 5.57
C SER A 150 -3.89 -1.69 5.69
N ASP A 151 -4.74 -2.60 6.16
CA ASP A 151 -4.42 -4.01 6.25
C ASP A 151 -5.46 -4.91 5.57
N ARG A 152 -5.16 -6.20 5.52
CA ARG A 152 -6.07 -7.26 5.07
C ARG A 152 -5.86 -8.48 5.95
N MET A 153 -6.95 -9.15 6.36
CA MET A 153 -6.88 -10.35 7.22
C MET A 153 -5.98 -11.44 6.62
N THR A 154 -6.02 -11.60 5.29
CA THR A 154 -5.15 -12.52 4.57
C THR A 154 -4.54 -11.86 3.35
N THR A 155 -3.29 -12.20 3.06
CA THR A 155 -2.53 -11.66 1.92
C THR A 155 -2.49 -12.63 0.74
N ASN A 156 -3.48 -13.52 0.59
CA ASN A 156 -3.48 -14.54 -0.46
C ASN A 156 -4.41 -14.18 -1.63
N GLY A 157 -3.86 -14.23 -2.84
CA GLY A 157 -4.59 -13.97 -4.08
C GLY A 157 -4.86 -12.49 -4.34
N THR A 158 -5.35 -12.19 -5.54
CA THR A 158 -5.52 -10.80 -5.98
C THR A 158 -6.62 -10.08 -5.21
N SER A 159 -6.30 -8.89 -4.71
CA SER A 159 -7.23 -7.97 -4.06
C SER A 159 -6.81 -6.52 -4.27
N TYR A 160 -7.70 -5.60 -3.92
CA TYR A 160 -7.54 -4.16 -4.08
C TYR A 160 -8.06 -3.48 -2.81
N ILE A 161 -7.41 -2.40 -2.39
CA ILE A 161 -7.98 -1.42 -1.45
C ILE A 161 -8.05 -0.10 -2.19
N ASP A 162 -9.26 0.40 -2.36
CA ASP A 162 -9.52 1.64 -3.08
C ASP A 162 -9.80 2.76 -2.08
N PHE A 163 -9.01 3.82 -2.15
CA PHE A 163 -9.28 5.08 -1.45
C PHE A 163 -9.95 6.04 -2.44
N GLU A 164 -11.23 6.32 -2.21
CA GLU A 164 -12.04 7.15 -3.10
C GLU A 164 -12.19 8.57 -2.55
N PHE A 165 -11.71 9.56 -3.30
CA PHE A 165 -11.81 10.99 -2.99
C PHE A 165 -12.90 11.61 -3.87
N LEU A 166 -14.08 11.79 -3.28
CA LEU A 166 -15.29 12.17 -3.99
C LEU A 166 -15.66 13.63 -3.70
N GLN A 167 -16.00 14.39 -4.75
CA GLN A 167 -16.44 15.78 -4.62
C GLN A 167 -17.91 15.91 -4.18
N ASN A 168 -18.72 14.87 -4.37
CA ASN A 168 -20.11 14.80 -3.92
C ASN A 168 -20.30 13.57 -3.01
N ALA A 169 -21.31 13.64 -2.15
CA ALA A 169 -21.57 12.60 -1.18
C ALA A 169 -22.03 11.30 -1.85
N VAL A 170 -21.49 10.18 -1.36
CA VAL A 170 -22.02 8.83 -1.56
C VAL A 170 -22.37 8.30 -0.18
N VAL A 171 -23.64 8.01 0.04
CA VAL A 171 -24.16 7.62 1.35
C VAL A 171 -24.80 6.24 1.24
N ARG A 172 -24.47 5.36 2.18
CA ARG A 172 -25.13 4.07 2.31
C ARG A 172 -26.58 4.28 2.76
N ASP A 173 -27.52 3.71 2.01
CA ASP A 173 -28.95 3.71 2.32
C ASP A 173 -29.44 2.28 2.65
N PRO A 174 -30.14 2.06 3.77
CA PRO A 174 -30.64 0.73 4.14
C PRO A 174 -31.72 0.13 3.23
N VAL A 175 -32.33 0.91 2.33
CA VAL A 175 -33.43 0.49 1.47
C VAL A 175 -32.97 0.35 0.02
N SER A 176 -32.29 1.37 -0.51
CA SER A 176 -31.84 1.41 -1.91
C SER A 176 -30.39 0.96 -2.11
N GLY A 177 -29.65 0.63 -1.04
CA GLY A 177 -28.24 0.26 -1.09
C GLY A 177 -27.34 1.47 -0.88
N PHE A 178 -27.18 2.30 -1.92
CA PHE A 178 -26.43 3.55 -1.85
C PHE A 178 -27.16 4.67 -2.61
N VAL A 179 -26.91 5.91 -2.20
CA VAL A 179 -27.38 7.12 -2.85
C VAL A 179 -26.16 8.00 -3.13
N SER A 180 -26.06 8.50 -4.36
CA SER A 180 -25.01 9.43 -4.75
C SER A 180 -25.57 10.69 -5.39
N ASP A 181 -25.03 11.84 -4.99
CA ASP A 181 -25.38 13.15 -5.52
C ASP A 181 -24.56 13.52 -6.77
N GLY A 182 -23.64 12.65 -7.21
CA GLY A 182 -22.78 12.90 -8.36
C GLY A 182 -23.55 12.97 -9.69
N PRO A 183 -23.45 14.08 -10.45
CA PRO A 183 -24.30 14.28 -11.64
C PRO A 183 -23.83 13.51 -12.89
N HIS A 184 -22.66 12.88 -12.86
CA HIS A 184 -22.03 12.22 -14.00
C HIS A 184 -21.97 10.70 -13.78
N GLY A 185 -23.10 10.01 -13.96
CA GLY A 185 -23.19 8.56 -13.66
C GLY A 185 -22.98 8.27 -12.18
N GLY A 186 -23.59 9.07 -11.30
CA GLY A 186 -23.48 8.92 -9.85
C GLY A 186 -22.15 9.38 -9.27
N ARG A 187 -21.31 10.11 -10.02
CA ARG A 187 -20.02 10.66 -9.56
C ARG A 187 -19.78 12.05 -10.16
N THR A 188 -18.64 12.65 -9.85
CA THR A 188 -18.21 13.96 -10.37
C THR A 188 -16.99 13.79 -11.26
N LEU A 189 -16.91 14.54 -12.36
CA LEU A 189 -15.71 14.54 -13.18
C LEU A 189 -14.48 14.90 -12.32
N ASN A 190 -13.40 14.14 -12.50
CA ASN A 190 -12.17 14.21 -11.70
C ASN A 190 -12.28 13.77 -10.24
N ASP A 191 -13.34 13.05 -9.85
CA ASP A 191 -13.25 12.22 -8.64
C ASP A 191 -12.06 11.26 -8.79
N LEU A 192 -11.30 11.09 -7.70
CA LEU A 192 -10.02 10.39 -7.70
C LEU A 192 -10.16 9.05 -6.96
N ILE A 193 -9.62 7.98 -7.56
CA ILE A 193 -9.31 6.76 -6.83
C ILE A 193 -7.80 6.58 -6.78
N VAL A 194 -7.29 6.34 -5.58
CA VAL A 194 -5.98 5.73 -5.36
C VAL A 194 -6.21 4.26 -5.03
N SER A 195 -5.85 3.37 -5.95
CA SER A 195 -6.03 1.93 -5.79
C SER A 195 -4.72 1.28 -5.40
N VAL A 196 -4.75 0.54 -4.30
CA VAL A 196 -3.64 -0.28 -3.80
C VAL A 196 -3.90 -1.72 -4.24
N GLN A 197 -3.29 -2.12 -5.35
CA GLN A 197 -3.48 -3.44 -5.97
C GLN A 197 -2.43 -4.43 -5.50
N TYR A 198 -2.88 -5.59 -5.00
CA TYR A 198 -2.00 -6.71 -4.65
C TYR A 198 -2.20 -7.83 -5.65
N ASP A 199 -1.37 -7.91 -6.68
CA ASP A 199 -1.43 -8.97 -7.68
C ASP A 199 -0.92 -10.30 -7.12
N ASN A 200 -1.77 -11.32 -7.14
CA ASN A 200 -1.49 -12.62 -6.55
C ASN A 200 -1.20 -12.58 -5.02
N GLY A 201 -1.59 -11.50 -4.35
CA GLY A 201 -1.44 -11.34 -2.90
C GLY A 201 -0.08 -10.76 -2.49
N GLY A 202 0.42 -11.15 -1.33
CA GLY A 202 1.68 -10.66 -0.75
C GLY A 202 1.58 -9.26 -0.15
N SER A 203 2.75 -8.69 0.13
CA SER A 203 2.92 -7.38 0.79
C SER A 203 3.31 -6.25 -0.17
N ALA A 204 3.70 -6.54 -1.41
CA ALA A 204 4.14 -5.54 -2.37
C ALA A 204 2.99 -5.13 -3.32
N PRO A 205 2.35 -3.97 -3.12
CA PRO A 205 1.29 -3.52 -3.99
C PRO A 205 1.82 -2.78 -5.22
N THR A 206 0.95 -2.65 -6.22
CA THR A 206 1.04 -1.61 -7.26
C THR A 206 0.06 -0.50 -6.91
N ILE A 207 0.53 0.75 -6.95
CA ILE A 207 -0.34 1.91 -6.76
C ILE A 207 -0.82 2.42 -8.12
N MET A 208 -2.14 2.52 -8.27
CA MET A 208 -2.79 3.02 -9.48
C MET A 208 -3.65 4.23 -9.16
N PHE A 209 -3.69 5.17 -10.10
CA PHE A 209 -4.49 6.39 -9.99
C PHE A 209 -5.56 6.38 -11.05
N TYR A 210 -6.79 6.70 -10.68
CA TYR A 210 -7.89 6.81 -11.63
C TYR A 210 -8.60 8.15 -11.46
N LEU A 211 -8.98 8.77 -12.58
CA LEU A 211 -9.89 9.90 -12.57
C LEU A 211 -11.20 9.52 -13.24
N TRP A 212 -12.31 9.91 -12.61
CA TRP A 212 -13.63 9.76 -13.20
C TRP A 212 -13.77 10.66 -14.42
N SER A 213 -14.11 10.07 -15.57
CA SER A 213 -14.13 10.77 -16.85
C SER A 213 -15.27 10.29 -17.74
N GLN A 214 -15.70 11.18 -18.65
CA GLN A 214 -16.61 10.81 -19.72
C GLN A 214 -15.86 10.03 -20.80
N VAL A 215 -16.38 8.88 -21.21
CA VAL A 215 -15.84 8.08 -22.30
C VAL A 215 -16.96 7.66 -23.25
N GLY A 216 -17.03 8.33 -24.39
CA GLY A 216 -18.16 8.18 -25.31
C GLY A 216 -19.43 8.78 -24.69
N THR A 217 -20.49 7.98 -24.60
CA THR A 217 -21.76 8.38 -23.97
C THR A 217 -21.85 8.01 -22.48
N ASP A 218 -20.88 7.24 -21.98
CA ASP A 218 -20.85 6.73 -20.61
C ASP A 218 -19.77 7.44 -19.77
N TYR A 219 -19.74 7.12 -18.48
CA TYR A 219 -18.71 7.58 -17.55
C TYR A 219 -18.00 6.38 -16.93
N LYS A 220 -16.69 6.53 -16.73
CA LYS A 220 -15.86 5.52 -16.07
C LYS A 220 -14.59 6.14 -15.48
N TYR A 221 -14.01 5.46 -14.52
CA TYR A 221 -12.64 5.64 -14.09
C TYR A 221 -11.69 5.28 -15.22
N VAL A 222 -10.81 6.24 -15.52
CA VAL A 222 -9.73 6.10 -16.49
C VAL A 222 -8.42 6.14 -15.72
N GLU A 223 -7.61 5.10 -15.89
CA GLU A 223 -6.28 5.02 -15.27
C GLU A 223 -5.41 6.16 -15.77
N GLN A 224 -4.73 6.83 -14.84
CA GLN A 224 -3.82 7.92 -15.11
C GLN A 224 -2.39 7.42 -15.06
N VAL A 225 -1.64 7.71 -16.13
CA VAL A 225 -0.19 7.55 -16.11
C VAL A 225 0.39 8.78 -15.44
N ILE A 226 0.93 8.61 -14.25
CA ILE A 226 1.58 9.69 -13.52
C ILE A 226 2.90 10.03 -14.21
N PRO A 227 3.10 11.26 -14.72
CA PRO A 227 4.38 11.66 -15.28
C PRO A 227 5.47 11.58 -14.20
N ALA A 228 6.67 11.14 -14.58
CA ALA A 228 7.80 11.11 -13.67
C ALA A 228 8.04 12.51 -13.07
N GLY A 229 8.10 12.58 -11.74
CA GLY A 229 8.28 13.83 -10.99
C GLY A 229 7.00 14.66 -10.78
N ALA A 230 5.83 14.20 -11.25
CA ALA A 230 4.55 14.86 -10.98
C ALA A 230 3.87 14.35 -9.71
N ALA A 231 4.08 13.08 -9.36
CA ALA A 231 3.77 12.53 -8.05
C ALA A 231 4.73 11.37 -7.76
N LEU A 232 4.88 11.05 -6.48
CA LEU A 232 5.67 9.94 -5.99
C LEU A 232 4.77 9.06 -5.12
N ALA A 233 4.83 7.75 -5.33
CA ALA A 233 4.19 6.78 -4.47
C ALA A 233 5.25 5.79 -4.02
N PHE A 234 5.32 5.58 -2.71
CA PHE A 234 6.23 4.63 -2.09
C PHE A 234 5.43 3.74 -1.16
N THR A 235 5.81 2.48 -1.09
CA THR A 235 5.31 1.53 -0.12
C THR A 235 6.49 0.86 0.54
N ASN A 236 6.33 0.49 1.80
CA ASN A 236 7.23 -0.37 2.55
C ASN A 236 7.01 -1.85 2.20
#